data_AF-A0A536BNM2-F1
#
_entry.id   AF-A0A536BNM2-F1
#
_cell.length_a   1.000
_cell.length_b   1.000
_cell.length_c   1.000
_cell.angle_alpha   90.00
_cell.angle_beta   90.00
_cell.angle_gamma   90.00
#
_symmetry.space_group_name_H-M   'P 1'
#
loop_
_entity.id
_entity.type
_entity.pdbx_description
1 polymer ?
#
loop_
_entity_poly.entity_id
_entity_poly.type
_entity_poly.pdbx_seq_one_letter_code
_entity_poly.pdbx_strand_id
1 'polypeptide(L)'
;MPAPSRLAGLLRAGRFVVTAELTSTNSADPEATWRLAEVLRGSVDAVNCTDNTGAHVHMSSLAAAHLLVEKGIEPIMQLTVRDRNRLALQADLLGAAALGVRNIVLMSGDDVTAGDHPEAR
;
A
#
# COMPACT_ATOMS: atom_id res chain seq x y z
N MET A 1 -20.63 3.42 -10.92
CA MET A 1 -19.57 3.17 -9.93
C MET A 1 -18.60 2.15 -10.51
N PRO A 2 -17.27 2.30 -10.36
CA PRO A 2 -16.33 1.30 -10.82
C PRO A 2 -16.60 -0.05 -10.15
N ALA A 3 -16.27 -1.15 -10.85
CA ALA A 3 -16.44 -2.50 -10.32
C ALA A 3 -15.64 -2.68 -9.01
N PRO A 4 -16.17 -3.43 -8.04
CA PRO A 4 -15.44 -3.75 -6.81
C PRO A 4 -14.16 -4.54 -7.12
N SER A 5 -13.16 -4.42 -6.26
CA SER A 5 -11.91 -5.19 -6.34
C SER A 5 -12.15 -6.70 -6.18
N ARG A 6 -11.19 -7.52 -6.59
CA ARG A 6 -11.28 -8.98 -6.42
C ARG A 6 -11.29 -9.33 -4.93
N LEU A 7 -10.46 -8.67 -4.12
CA LEU A 7 -10.44 -8.81 -2.66
C LEU A 7 -11.81 -8.51 -2.04
N ALA A 8 -12.45 -7.40 -2.43
CA ALA A 8 -13.79 -7.06 -1.95
C ALA A 8 -14.82 -8.13 -2.35
N GLY A 9 -14.68 -8.72 -3.55
CA GLY A 9 -15.51 -9.84 -4.00
C GLY A 9 -15.34 -11.09 -3.13
N LEU A 10 -14.10 -11.48 -2.82
CA LEU A 10 -13.80 -12.64 -1.97
C LEU A 10 -14.37 -12.48 -0.56
N LEU A 11 -14.17 -11.32 0.05
CA LEU A 11 -14.67 -11.02 1.40
C LEU A 11 -16.21 -11.06 1.44
N ARG A 12 -16.88 -10.46 0.45
CA ARG A 12 -18.36 -10.52 0.35
C ARG A 12 -18.90 -11.92 0.15
N ALA A 13 -18.15 -12.80 -0.50
CA ALA A 13 -18.50 -14.19 -0.70
C ALA A 13 -18.22 -15.06 0.55
N GLY A 14 -17.76 -14.49 1.67
CA GLY A 14 -17.43 -15.23 2.89
C GLY A 14 -16.25 -16.20 2.72
N ARG A 15 -15.38 -15.95 1.73
CA ARG A 15 -14.19 -16.77 1.51
C ARG A 15 -13.15 -16.47 2.58
N PHE A 16 -12.44 -17.50 3.02
CA PHE A 16 -11.21 -17.30 3.78
C PHE A 16 -10.18 -16.65 2.87
N VAL A 17 -9.69 -15.48 3.26
CA VAL A 17 -8.77 -14.64 2.49
C VAL A 17 -7.40 -14.64 3.18
N VAL A 18 -6.34 -14.80 2.40
CA VAL A 18 -4.96 -14.68 2.89
C VAL A 18 -4.32 -13.44 2.31
N THR A 19 -3.74 -12.60 3.15
CA THR A 19 -2.94 -11.44 2.73
C THR A 19 -1.51 -11.57 3.25
N ALA A 20 -0.58 -10.92 2.55
CA ALA A 20 0.79 -10.75 3.04
C ALA A 20 1.12 -9.25 3.10
N GLU A 21 2.18 -8.92 3.83
CA GLU A 21 2.77 -7.59 3.83
C GLU A 21 4.03 -7.59 2.98
N LEU A 22 4.16 -6.60 2.09
CA LEU A 22 5.36 -6.40 1.31
C LEU A 22 6.39 -5.66 2.16
N THR A 23 7.60 -6.19 2.24
CA THR A 23 8.72 -5.45 2.84
C THR A 23 8.94 -4.13 2.11
N SER A 24 9.08 -3.05 2.86
CA SER A 24 9.29 -1.72 2.33
C SER A 24 10.61 -1.64 1.54
N THR A 25 10.61 -0.91 0.43
CA THR A 25 11.78 -0.75 -0.44
C THR A 25 12.38 0.65 -0.31
N ASN A 26 13.70 0.71 -0.11
CA ASN A 26 14.49 1.96 -0.10
C ASN A 26 15.23 2.16 -1.44
N SER A 27 14.54 1.91 -2.54
CA SER A 27 15.09 2.01 -3.90
C SER A 27 14.07 2.68 -4.80
N ALA A 28 14.54 3.50 -5.74
CA ALA A 28 13.71 4.05 -6.81
C ALA A 28 13.52 3.08 -7.99
N ASP A 29 14.26 1.96 -8.00
CA ASP A 29 14.16 0.92 -9.04
C ASP A 29 12.89 0.06 -8.83
N PRO A 30 11.92 0.09 -9.76
CA PRO A 30 10.70 -0.72 -9.68
C PRO A 30 10.97 -2.22 -9.55
N GLU A 31 12.07 -2.69 -10.12
CA GLU A 31 12.45 -4.10 -10.11
C GLU A 31 12.68 -4.62 -8.68
N ALA A 32 13.15 -3.77 -7.76
CA ALA A 32 13.31 -4.14 -6.35
C ALA A 32 11.95 -4.50 -5.72
N THR A 33 10.92 -3.71 -5.99
CA THR A 33 9.54 -3.96 -5.51
C THR A 33 8.95 -5.19 -6.19
N TRP A 34 9.14 -5.34 -7.50
CA TRP A 34 8.58 -6.48 -8.24
C TRP A 34 9.17 -7.82 -7.81
N ARG A 35 10.49 -7.91 -7.56
CA ARG A 35 11.10 -9.15 -7.06
C ARG A 35 10.50 -9.60 -5.74
N LEU A 36 10.26 -8.67 -4.82
CA LEU A 36 9.61 -8.95 -3.54
C LEU A 36 8.14 -9.33 -3.71
N ALA A 37 7.42 -8.72 -4.65
CA ALA A 37 6.02 -9.04 -4.90
C ALA A 37 5.85 -10.39 -5.60
N GLU A 38 6.79 -10.76 -6.48
CA GLU A 38 6.70 -11.96 -7.29
C GLU A 38 6.74 -13.24 -6.45
N VAL A 39 7.49 -13.26 -5.34
CA VAL A 39 7.52 -14.44 -4.43
C VAL A 39 6.16 -14.70 -3.77
N LEU A 40 5.29 -13.70 -3.71
CA LEU A 40 3.94 -13.79 -3.14
C LEU A 40 2.90 -14.21 -4.18
N ARG A 41 3.24 -14.19 -5.48
CA ARG A 41 2.30 -14.45 -6.57
C ARG A 41 1.68 -15.84 -6.42
N GLY A 42 0.36 -15.91 -6.49
CA GLY A 42 -0.41 -17.16 -6.40
C GLY A 42 -0.51 -17.75 -4.99
N SER A 43 0.19 -17.18 -4.00
CA SER A 43 0.15 -17.65 -2.60
C SER A 43 -0.78 -16.82 -1.72
N VAL A 44 -1.10 -15.58 -2.12
CA VAL A 44 -1.95 -14.66 -1.37
C VAL A 44 -3.01 -14.02 -2.27
N ASP A 45 -4.11 -13.59 -1.66
CA ASP A 45 -5.20 -12.91 -2.36
C ASP A 45 -4.95 -11.43 -2.59
N ALA A 46 -4.19 -10.79 -1.70
CA ALA A 46 -3.79 -9.40 -1.82
C ALA A 46 -2.52 -9.12 -0.98
N VAL A 47 -1.80 -8.06 -1.33
CA VAL A 47 -0.53 -7.68 -0.71
C VAL A 47 -0.62 -6.27 -0.13
N ASN A 48 -0.29 -6.11 1.15
CA ASN A 48 -0.22 -4.81 1.81
C ASN A 48 1.06 -4.08 1.39
N CYS A 49 0.91 -2.86 0.90
CA CYS A 49 2.00 -1.93 0.64
C CYS A 49 2.08 -0.96 1.82
N THR A 50 3.10 -1.11 2.65
CA THR A 50 3.28 -0.32 3.87
C THR A 50 3.59 1.15 3.59
N ASP A 51 3.19 2.04 4.50
CA ASP A 51 3.44 3.47 4.40
C ASP A 51 4.34 3.94 5.55
N ASN A 52 5.63 4.15 5.25
CA ASN A 52 6.65 4.62 6.20
C ASN A 52 6.63 3.87 7.54
N THR A 53 6.75 2.55 7.49
CA THR A 53 6.77 1.65 8.65
C THR A 53 7.80 2.11 9.69
N GLY A 54 7.42 2.15 10.97
CA GLY A 54 8.32 2.60 12.04
C GLY A 54 8.71 4.08 11.92
N ALA A 55 7.94 4.88 11.17
CA ALA A 55 8.26 6.27 10.84
C ALA A 55 9.59 6.46 10.09
N HIS A 56 10.02 5.45 9.32
CA HIS A 56 11.18 5.52 8.43
C HIS A 56 10.80 5.85 6.99
N VAL A 57 11.67 6.58 6.29
CA VAL A 57 11.48 6.87 4.86
C VAL A 57 11.61 5.60 4.03
N HIS A 58 10.57 5.33 3.23
CA HIS A 58 10.51 4.27 2.24
C HIS A 58 9.93 4.79 0.91
N MET A 59 9.93 3.96 -0.13
CA MET A 59 9.07 4.20 -1.30
C MET A 59 7.62 4.42 -0.82
N SER A 60 6.93 5.42 -1.37
CA SER A 60 5.55 5.69 -0.99
C SER A 60 4.65 4.49 -1.26
N SER A 61 3.72 4.23 -0.35
CA SER A 61 2.77 3.12 -0.48
C SER A 61 1.92 3.21 -1.75
N LEU A 62 1.64 4.44 -2.20
CA LEU A 62 0.96 4.71 -3.47
C LEU A 62 1.75 4.19 -4.68
N ALA A 63 3.05 4.50 -4.74
CA ALA A 63 3.91 4.05 -5.83
C ALA A 63 4.06 2.52 -5.80
N ALA A 64 4.34 1.95 -4.62
CA ALA A 64 4.42 0.51 -4.45
C ALA A 64 3.12 -0.21 -4.88
N ALA A 65 1.97 0.31 -4.47
CA ALA A 65 0.67 -0.25 -4.84
C ALA A 65 0.44 -0.19 -6.36
N HIS A 66 0.77 0.94 -7.02
CA HIS A 66 0.66 1.06 -8.46
C HIS A 66 1.56 0.05 -9.20
N LEU A 67 2.81 -0.13 -8.76
CA LEU A 67 3.72 -1.12 -9.34
C LEU A 67 3.17 -2.55 -9.24
N LEU A 68 2.43 -2.87 -8.17
CA LEU A 68 1.74 -4.16 -8.05
C LEU A 68 0.55 -4.27 -9.01
N VAL A 69 -0.24 -3.21 -9.19
CA VAL A 69 -1.33 -3.15 -10.19
C VAL A 69 -0.79 -3.46 -11.58
N GLU A 70 0.34 -2.86 -11.98
CA GLU A 70 0.98 -3.11 -13.28
C GLU A 70 1.36 -4.58 -13.50
N LYS A 71 1.65 -5.32 -12.42
CA LYS A 71 1.99 -6.74 -12.44
C LYS A 71 0.79 -7.67 -12.21
N GLY A 72 -0.43 -7.11 -12.15
CA GLY A 72 -1.66 -7.85 -11.89
C GLY A 72 -1.72 -8.47 -10.49
N ILE A 73 -0.93 -7.95 -9.54
CA ILE A 73 -0.97 -8.34 -8.13
C ILE A 73 -1.90 -7.33 -7.43
N GLU A 74 -2.86 -7.82 -6.66
CA GLU A 74 -3.85 -6.96 -6.03
C GLU A 74 -3.26 -6.28 -4.77
N PRO A 75 -3.07 -4.94 -4.76
CA PRO A 75 -2.50 -4.27 -3.59
C PRO A 75 -3.59 -3.88 -2.59
N ILE A 76 -3.15 -3.72 -1.34
CA ILE A 76 -3.82 -2.97 -0.28
C ILE A 76 -2.87 -1.83 0.10
N MET A 77 -3.20 -0.61 -0.30
CA MET A 77 -2.38 0.56 0.02
C MET A 77 -2.62 0.97 1.47
N GLN A 78 -1.58 0.95 2.30
CA GLN A 78 -1.63 1.60 3.60
C GLN A 78 -1.56 3.12 3.40
N LEU A 79 -2.39 3.86 4.13
CA LEU A 79 -2.33 5.32 4.18
C LEU A 79 -2.34 5.75 5.63
N THR A 80 -1.19 6.21 6.11
CA THR A 80 -1.04 6.76 7.45
C THR A 80 -1.36 8.26 7.45
N VAL A 81 -1.99 8.73 8.52
CA VAL A 81 -2.33 10.15 8.68
C VAL A 81 -1.22 10.98 9.33
N ARG A 82 -0.21 10.32 9.90
CA ARG A 82 0.93 10.97 10.58
C ARG A 82 1.71 11.92 9.67
N ASP A 83 2.03 11.48 8.46
CA ASP A 83 3.02 12.14 7.59
C ASP A 83 2.39 13.16 6.62
N ARG A 84 1.06 13.36 6.67
CA ARG A 84 0.32 14.07 5.62
C ARG A 84 -0.81 14.94 6.17
N ASN A 85 -0.94 16.14 5.62
CA ASN A 85 -2.13 16.96 5.86
C ASN A 85 -3.35 16.45 5.08
N ARG A 86 -4.53 17.01 5.38
CA ARG A 86 -5.81 16.60 4.77
C ARG A 86 -5.82 16.67 3.24
N LEU A 87 -5.19 17.69 2.65
CA LEU A 87 -5.15 17.85 1.20
C LEU A 87 -4.29 16.76 0.54
N ALA A 88 -3.13 16.47 1.13
CA ALA A 88 -2.26 15.40 0.68
C ALA A 88 -2.96 14.04 0.74
N LEU A 89 -3.65 13.74 1.86
CA LEU A 89 -4.45 12.51 1.99
C LEU A 89 -5.51 12.39 0.90
N GLN A 90 -6.26 13.47 0.62
CA GLN A 90 -7.28 13.45 -0.43
C GLN A 90 -6.68 13.31 -1.83
N ALA A 91 -5.56 13.97 -2.10
CA ALA A 91 -4.84 13.84 -3.35
C ALA A 91 -4.34 12.40 -3.58
N ASP A 92 -3.78 11.78 -2.54
CA ASP A 92 -3.32 10.39 -2.59
C ASP A 92 -4.48 9.41 -2.85
N LEU A 93 -5.64 9.61 -2.21
CA LEU A 93 -6.82 8.78 -2.46
C LEU A 93 -7.34 8.89 -3.91
N LEU A 94 -7.36 10.10 -4.47
CA LEU A 94 -7.74 10.34 -5.86
C LEU A 94 -6.72 9.73 -6.83
N GLY A 95 -5.43 9.91 -6.54
CA GLY A 95 -4.34 9.33 -7.32
C GLY A 95 -4.36 7.80 -7.30
N ALA A 96 -4.55 7.19 -6.12
CA ALA A 96 -4.69 5.75 -5.95
C ALA A 96 -5.81 5.19 -6.83
N ALA A 97 -7.00 5.80 -6.77
CA ALA A 97 -8.13 5.38 -7.58
C ALA A 97 -7.87 5.49 -9.09
N ALA A 98 -7.20 6.57 -9.52
CA ALA A 98 -6.81 6.78 -10.93
C ALA A 98 -5.76 5.78 -11.42
N LEU A 99 -4.83 5.38 -10.53
CA LEU A 99 -3.77 4.40 -10.80
C LEU A 99 -4.22 2.94 -10.65
N GLY A 100 -5.52 2.71 -10.44
CA GLY A 100 -6.11 1.38 -10.38
C GLY A 100 -6.08 0.71 -9.00
N VAL A 101 -5.61 1.40 -7.96
CA VAL A 101 -5.65 0.91 -6.58
C VAL A 101 -7.09 0.98 -6.07
N ARG A 102 -7.58 -0.14 -5.52
CA ARG A 102 -8.98 -0.28 -5.08
C ARG A 102 -9.15 -0.65 -3.62
N ASN A 103 -8.08 -1.04 -2.95
CA ASN A 103 -8.10 -1.44 -1.55
C ASN A 103 -7.15 -0.52 -0.77
N ILE A 104 -7.68 0.08 0.29
CA ILE A 104 -6.94 1.03 1.13
C ILE A 104 -7.21 0.67 2.58
N VAL A 105 -6.16 0.71 3.40
CA VAL A 105 -6.28 0.61 4.85
C VAL A 105 -5.77 1.91 5.48
N LEU A 106 -6.60 2.52 6.31
CA LEU A 106 -6.32 3.80 6.95
C LEU A 106 -5.79 3.56 8.36
N MET A 107 -4.68 4.20 8.69
CA MET A 107 -3.99 3.99 9.96
C MET A 107 -3.52 5.32 10.55
N SER A 108 -3.39 5.36 11.88
CA SER A 108 -2.79 6.51 12.57
C SER A 108 -1.32 6.70 12.19
N GLY A 109 -0.57 5.58 12.14
CA GLY A 109 0.89 5.56 12.02
C GLY A 109 1.57 5.46 13.39
N ASP A 110 2.80 4.95 13.41
CA ASP A 110 3.70 4.94 14.58
C ASP A 110 4.08 6.35 15.01
N ASP A 111 4.46 6.57 16.28
CA ASP A 111 4.93 7.88 16.72
C ASP A 111 6.13 8.36 15.88
N VAL A 112 6.11 9.63 15.44
CA VAL A 112 7.17 10.20 14.57
C VAL A 112 8.55 10.14 15.24
N THR A 113 8.61 10.17 16.57
CA THR A 113 9.86 10.09 17.33
C THR A 113 10.53 8.72 17.29
N ALA A 114 9.81 7.68 16.85
CA ALA A 114 10.37 6.35 16.66
C ALA A 114 11.22 6.24 15.38
N GLY A 115 11.04 7.16 14.44
CA GLY A 115 11.64 7.14 13.11
C GLY A 115 12.99 7.84 13.00
N ASP A 116 13.46 7.96 11.77
CA ASP A 116 14.70 8.65 11.40
C ASP A 116 14.54 10.16 11.20
N HIS A 117 13.29 10.65 11.15
CA HIS A 117 12.96 12.08 10.98
C HIS A 117 12.01 12.56 12.09
N PRO A 118 12.45 12.65 13.36
CA PRO A 118 11.59 12.99 14.50
C PRO A 118 10.99 14.41 14.44
N GLU A 119 11.51 15.28 13.56
CA GLU A 119 11.03 16.65 13.36
C GLU A 119 10.15 16.82 12.10
N ALA A 120 9.81 15.72 11.40
CA ALA A 120 8.96 15.76 10.21
C ALA A 120 7.56 16.32 10.53
N ARG A 121 6.95 17.01 9.56
CA ARG A 121 5.64 17.70 9.67
C ARG A 121 4.81 17.58 8.41
#